data_AF-A0AAN9AHP7-F1
#
_entry.id   AF-A0AAN9AHP7-F1
#
_cell.length_a   1.000
_cell.length_b   1.000
_cell.length_c   1.000
_cell.angle_alpha   90.00
_cell.angle_beta   90.00
_cell.angle_gamma   90.00
#
_symmetry.space_group_name_H-M   'P 1'
#
loop_
_entity.id
_entity.type
_entity.pdbx_description
1 polymer ?
#
loop_
_entity_poly.entity_id
_entity_poly.type
_entity_poly.pdbx_seq_one_letter_code
_entity_poly.pdbx_strand_id
1 'polypeptide(L)'
;MYGTDLKLSALWQHVCAVASPTLIYDILDKTVAILLILENRETEKQLAVLTTHLKARQGALLSSLRNEQGKDLLGFLDQHCSTYPVIICGDFNAEPSEPVYATMTEVSTGLDSAYAVLNGGKEPPYSTWKIRESGECCHNIDYVFYTPNFLRVEGGFDVPTENDLGPCRAPSFSYPSDHFSLICDFSMQPEQNASMFSGNECDALEGENSLSESF
;
A
#
# COMPACT_ATOMS: atom_id res chain seq x y z
N MET A 1 -34.29 -28.86 8.84
CA MET A 1 -33.92 -28.67 7.43
C MET A 1 -33.71 -27.19 7.22
N TYR A 2 -32.48 -26.71 7.38
CA TYR A 2 -32.13 -25.32 7.11
C TYR A 2 -31.88 -25.19 5.61
N GLY A 3 -32.61 -24.27 4.97
CA GLY A 3 -32.58 -24.05 3.53
C GLY A 3 -31.22 -23.54 3.08
N THR A 4 -30.55 -24.34 2.27
CA THR A 4 -29.38 -23.96 1.47
C THR A 4 -29.88 -23.40 0.15
N ASP A 5 -30.06 -22.09 0.05
CA ASP A 5 -30.25 -21.42 -1.23
C ASP A 5 -29.81 -19.94 -1.16
N LEU A 6 -28.60 -19.71 -0.64
CA LEU A 6 -27.85 -18.51 -1.00
C LEU A 6 -27.18 -18.81 -2.35
N LYS A 7 -27.87 -18.45 -3.43
CA LYS A 7 -27.34 -18.50 -4.80
C LYS A 7 -26.04 -17.69 -4.85
N LEU A 8 -24.92 -18.40 -5.00
CA LEU A 8 -23.58 -17.86 -5.30
C LEU A 8 -23.55 -16.88 -6.50
N SER A 9 -24.61 -16.82 -7.31
CA SER A 9 -24.75 -15.88 -8.42
C SER A 9 -25.01 -14.42 -8.00
N ALA A 10 -25.35 -14.13 -6.75
CA ALA A 10 -25.62 -12.76 -6.28
C ALA A 10 -24.35 -12.01 -5.79
N LEU A 11 -23.22 -12.70 -5.60
CA LEU A 11 -21.96 -12.08 -5.16
C LEU A 11 -21.14 -11.49 -6.32
N TRP A 12 -21.47 -11.81 -7.57
CA TRP A 12 -20.75 -11.36 -8.77
C TRP A 12 -21.48 -10.27 -9.57
N GLN A 13 -22.51 -9.62 -9.02
CA GLN A 13 -23.22 -8.53 -9.72
C GLN A 13 -22.71 -7.12 -9.37
N HIS A 14 -21.80 -6.98 -8.40
CA HIS A 14 -21.23 -5.70 -7.98
C HIS A 14 -19.81 -5.45 -8.54
N VAL A 15 -19.46 -6.13 -9.65
CA VAL A 15 -18.10 -6.14 -10.22
C VAL A 15 -17.66 -4.74 -10.63
N CYS A 16 -16.50 -4.30 -10.13
CA CYS A 16 -15.88 -3.02 -10.49
C CYS A 16 -15.76 -2.84 -12.00
N ALA A 17 -16.04 -1.64 -12.49
CA ALA A 17 -15.61 -1.24 -13.82
C ALA A 17 -14.16 -0.77 -13.77
N VAL A 18 -13.40 -0.99 -14.85
CA VAL A 18 -12.09 -0.36 -15.02
C VAL A 18 -12.34 1.04 -15.59
N ALA A 19 -12.07 2.07 -14.79
CA ALA A 19 -12.40 3.46 -15.12
C ALA A 19 -11.36 4.12 -16.03
N SER A 20 -10.13 3.61 -16.04
CA SER A 20 -9.03 4.11 -16.88
C SER A 20 -8.21 2.96 -17.46
N PRO A 21 -7.47 3.18 -18.56
CA PRO A 21 -6.58 2.15 -19.10
C PRO A 21 -5.62 1.64 -18.03
N THR A 22 -5.34 0.33 -18.04
CA THR A 22 -4.27 -0.25 -17.23
C THR A 22 -2.96 0.47 -17.54
N LEU A 23 -2.37 1.09 -16.52
CA LEU A 23 -1.07 1.74 -16.65
C LEU A 23 0.01 0.75 -16.22
N ILE A 24 0.94 0.51 -17.13
CA ILE A 24 2.16 -0.27 -16.87
C ILE A 24 3.29 0.73 -16.81
N TYR A 25 4.01 0.75 -15.69
CA TYR A 25 5.08 1.69 -15.43
C TYR A 25 6.39 0.97 -15.20
N ASP A 26 7.41 1.34 -15.98
CA ASP A 26 8.77 0.86 -15.79
C ASP A 26 9.40 1.64 -14.63
N ILE A 27 9.47 1.00 -13.47
CA ILE A 27 10.25 1.45 -12.33
C ILE A 27 11.74 1.24 -12.65
N LEU A 28 12.58 2.12 -12.10
CA LEU A 28 14.04 2.02 -12.13
C LEU A 28 14.57 0.57 -12.09
N ASP A 29 15.55 0.27 -12.97
CA ASP A 29 16.18 -1.05 -13.14
C ASP A 29 15.24 -2.20 -13.59
N LYS A 30 14.38 -1.92 -14.59
CA LYS A 30 13.50 -2.91 -15.26
C LYS A 30 12.52 -3.62 -14.33
N THR A 31 12.16 -2.95 -13.24
CA THR A 31 11.07 -3.36 -12.37
C THR A 31 9.79 -2.74 -12.91
N VAL A 32 8.63 -3.35 -12.65
CA VAL A 32 7.36 -2.87 -13.21
C VAL A 32 6.35 -2.68 -12.10
N ALA A 33 5.59 -1.59 -12.17
CA ALA A 33 4.32 -1.43 -11.45
C ALA A 33 3.15 -1.49 -12.42
N ILE A 34 2.04 -2.08 -11.96
CA ILE A 34 0.77 -2.09 -12.67
C ILE A 34 -0.24 -1.36 -11.83
N LEU A 35 -0.84 -0.31 -12.39
CA LEU A 35 -1.87 0.50 -11.76
C LEU A 35 -3.21 0.34 -12.50
N LEU A 36 -4.26 0.13 -11.71
CA LEU A 36 -5.64 0.10 -12.15
C LEU A 36 -6.45 1.11 -11.34
N ILE A 37 -7.26 1.92 -12.03
CA ILE A 37 -8.32 2.69 -11.37
C ILE A 37 -9.62 1.90 -11.54
N LEU A 38 -10.14 1.45 -10.41
CA LEU A 38 -11.39 0.70 -10.31
C LEU A 38 -12.51 1.64 -9.88
N GLU A 39 -13.71 1.45 -10.43
CA GLU A 39 -14.90 2.20 -10.05
C GLU A 39 -15.97 1.26 -9.51
N ASN A 40 -16.50 1.61 -8.35
CA ASN A 40 -17.67 0.97 -7.78
C ASN A 40 -18.91 1.38 -8.60
N ARG A 41 -19.59 0.42 -9.21
CA ARG A 41 -20.74 0.68 -10.10
C ARG A 41 -21.98 1.25 -9.40
N GLU A 42 -22.08 1.09 -8.09
CA GLU A 42 -23.24 1.57 -7.32
C GLU A 42 -23.00 2.98 -6.77
N THR A 43 -21.78 3.24 -6.30
CA THR A 43 -21.45 4.51 -5.64
C THR A 43 -20.68 5.47 -6.54
N GLU A 44 -20.26 5.03 -7.72
CA GLU A 44 -19.40 5.75 -8.69
C GLU A 44 -18.06 6.21 -8.09
N LYS A 45 -17.70 5.67 -6.92
CA LYS A 45 -16.45 6.00 -6.23
C LYS A 45 -15.31 5.20 -6.84
N GLN A 46 -14.18 5.87 -7.00
CA GLN A 46 -12.99 5.29 -7.61
C GLN A 46 -11.93 4.91 -6.56
N LEU A 47 -11.13 3.91 -6.88
CA LEU A 47 -10.06 3.35 -6.07
C LEU A 47 -8.89 3.01 -6.97
N ALA A 48 -7.71 3.53 -6.65
CA ALA A 48 -6.47 3.12 -7.29
C ALA A 48 -5.94 1.85 -6.61
N VAL A 49 -5.66 0.82 -7.41
CA VAL A 49 -4.99 -0.40 -6.95
C VAL A 49 -3.71 -0.58 -7.75
N LEU A 50 -2.58 -0.67 -7.05
CA LEU A 50 -1.27 -0.84 -7.64
C LEU A 50 -0.63 -2.14 -7.14
N THR A 51 0.08 -2.84 -8.03
CA THR A 51 0.97 -3.94 -7.64
C THR A 51 2.37 -3.75 -8.19
N THR A 52 3.38 -4.17 -7.42
CA THR A 52 4.81 -4.16 -7.84
C THR A 52 5.57 -5.36 -7.29
N HIS A 53 6.78 -5.59 -7.81
CA HIS A 53 7.73 -6.56 -7.27
C HIS A 53 9.15 -5.99 -7.39
N LEU A 54 9.69 -5.46 -6.29
CA LEU A 54 10.96 -4.73 -6.29
C LEU A 54 12.18 -5.66 -6.42
N LYS A 55 13.36 -5.05 -6.61
CA LYS A 55 14.59 -5.81 -6.86
C LYS A 55 14.91 -6.79 -5.73
N ALA A 56 14.93 -8.07 -6.09
CA ALA A 56 15.33 -9.16 -5.20
C ALA A 56 16.84 -9.20 -4.89
N ARG A 57 17.18 -10.03 -3.91
CA ARG A 57 18.52 -10.30 -3.34
C ARG A 57 18.96 -9.29 -2.27
N GLN A 58 19.83 -9.77 -1.38
CA GLN A 58 20.33 -9.04 -0.23
C GLN A 58 21.65 -8.31 -0.53
N GLY A 59 21.84 -7.17 0.14
CA GLY A 59 23.08 -6.37 0.07
C GLY A 59 22.82 -4.88 0.12
N ALA A 60 23.73 -4.11 0.73
CA ALA A 60 23.56 -2.67 0.94
C ALA A 60 23.25 -1.87 -0.34
N LEU A 61 23.92 -2.22 -1.46
CA LEU A 61 23.65 -1.59 -2.75
C LEU A 61 22.22 -1.86 -3.25
N LEU A 62 21.68 -3.05 -2.98
CA LEU A 62 20.32 -3.42 -3.38
C LEU A 62 19.28 -2.78 -2.47
N SER A 63 19.59 -2.60 -1.18
CA SER A 63 18.75 -1.84 -0.26
C SER A 63 18.60 -0.38 -0.71
N SER A 64 19.71 0.27 -1.09
CA SER A 64 19.66 1.62 -1.67
C SER A 64 18.89 1.67 -2.99
N LEU A 65 19.07 0.68 -3.87
CA LEU A 65 18.32 0.59 -5.12
C LEU A 65 16.81 0.46 -4.86
N ARG A 66 16.38 -0.44 -3.97
CA ARG A 66 14.97 -0.60 -3.60
C ARG A 66 14.40 0.69 -3.04
N ASN A 67 15.18 1.44 -2.26
CA ASN A 67 14.75 2.75 -1.76
C ASN A 67 14.49 3.74 -2.91
N GLU A 68 15.38 3.81 -3.88
CA GLU A 68 15.17 4.64 -5.08
C GLU A 68 13.97 4.14 -5.91
N GLN A 69 13.76 2.83 -6.02
CA GLN A 69 12.58 2.26 -6.66
C GLN A 69 11.28 2.64 -5.92
N GLY A 70 11.29 2.68 -4.58
CA GLY A 70 10.16 3.15 -3.79
C GLY A 70 9.85 4.63 -4.01
N LYS A 71 10.88 5.48 -4.06
CA LYS A 71 10.71 6.91 -4.39
C LYS A 71 10.14 7.13 -5.79
N ASP A 72 10.64 6.37 -6.77
CA ASP A 72 10.15 6.39 -8.15
C ASP A 72 8.67 5.97 -8.22
N LEU A 73 8.30 4.92 -7.47
CA LEU A 73 6.92 4.48 -7.32
C LEU A 73 6.02 5.56 -6.68
N LEU A 74 6.48 6.25 -5.63
CA LEU A 74 5.75 7.35 -5.01
C LEU A 74 5.54 8.52 -5.99
N GLY A 75 6.57 8.89 -6.75
CA GLY A 75 6.46 9.91 -7.80
C GLY A 75 5.43 9.53 -8.88
N PHE A 76 5.37 8.24 -9.24
CA PHE A 76 4.35 7.73 -10.16
C PHE A 76 2.94 7.81 -9.57
N LEU A 77 2.76 7.51 -8.28
CA LEU A 77 1.49 7.64 -7.57
C LEU A 77 1.03 9.09 -7.47
N ASP A 78 1.90 10.03 -7.14
CA ASP A 78 1.56 11.45 -7.06
C ASP A 78 1.01 11.99 -8.40
N GLN A 79 1.60 11.52 -9.50
CA GLN A 79 1.20 11.92 -10.85
C GLN A 79 -0.17 11.38 -11.27
N HIS A 80 -0.55 10.17 -10.83
CA HIS A 80 -1.71 9.45 -11.37
C HIS A 80 -2.83 9.21 -10.36
N CYS A 81 -2.55 9.33 -9.07
CA CYS A 81 -3.42 8.87 -7.98
C CYS A 81 -3.69 9.94 -6.91
N SER A 82 -3.23 11.19 -7.09
CA SER A 82 -3.36 12.25 -6.07
C SER A 82 -4.80 12.56 -5.64
N THR A 83 -5.80 12.20 -6.44
CA THR A 83 -7.23 12.39 -6.13
C THR A 83 -7.96 11.11 -5.71
N TYR A 84 -7.29 9.96 -5.70
CA TYR A 84 -7.93 8.67 -5.44
C TYR A 84 -7.45 8.05 -4.13
N PRO A 85 -8.32 7.35 -3.39
CA PRO A 85 -7.88 6.36 -2.42
C PRO A 85 -6.95 5.36 -3.11
N VAL A 86 -5.89 4.92 -2.45
CA VAL A 86 -4.87 4.03 -3.04
C VAL A 86 -4.70 2.79 -2.15
N ILE A 87 -4.62 1.62 -2.77
CA ILE A 87 -4.09 0.38 -2.19
C ILE A 87 -2.90 -0.07 -3.04
N ILE A 88 -1.79 -0.40 -2.38
CA ILE A 88 -0.56 -0.87 -3.01
C ILE A 88 -0.24 -2.24 -2.42
N CYS A 89 -0.15 -3.25 -3.27
CA CYS A 89 0.30 -4.59 -2.88
C CYS A 89 1.65 -4.89 -3.53
N GLY A 90 2.49 -5.71 -2.90
CA GLY A 90 3.66 -6.22 -3.61
C GLY A 90 4.68 -6.90 -2.74
N ASP A 91 5.57 -7.64 -3.42
CA ASP A 91 6.83 -8.15 -2.85
C ASP A 91 7.89 -7.05 -3.01
N PHE A 92 8.21 -6.38 -1.92
CA PHE A 92 9.22 -5.33 -1.89
C PHE A 92 10.64 -5.89 -1.74
N ASN A 93 10.81 -7.19 -1.51
CA ASN A 93 12.11 -7.81 -1.24
C ASN A 93 12.92 -7.07 -0.15
N ALA A 94 12.23 -6.42 0.79
CA ALA A 94 12.82 -5.55 1.78
C ALA A 94 12.15 -5.77 3.13
N GLU A 95 12.95 -5.98 4.17
CA GLU A 95 12.47 -6.06 5.55
C GLU A 95 11.96 -4.69 6.04
N PRO A 96 11.11 -4.63 7.09
CA PRO A 96 10.64 -3.36 7.65
C PRO A 96 11.77 -2.45 8.15
N SER A 97 12.95 -3.02 8.41
CA SER A 97 14.15 -2.27 8.79
C SER A 97 14.87 -1.58 7.62
N GLU A 98 14.52 -1.89 6.38
CA GLU A 98 15.16 -1.28 5.21
C GLU A 98 14.58 0.11 4.88
N PRO A 99 15.38 1.00 4.26
CA PRO A 99 14.95 2.38 4.02
C PRO A 99 13.67 2.51 3.18
N VAL A 100 13.47 1.61 2.21
CA VAL A 100 12.29 1.67 1.33
C VAL A 100 10.98 1.59 2.11
N TYR A 101 10.92 0.77 3.18
CA TYR A 101 9.73 0.66 4.02
C TYR A 101 9.43 1.99 4.69
N ALA A 102 10.43 2.60 5.34
CA ALA A 102 10.30 3.90 5.98
C ALA A 102 9.91 5.01 5.00
N THR A 103 10.42 4.97 3.77
CA THR A 103 10.04 5.89 2.69
C THR A 103 8.58 5.70 2.27
N MET A 104 8.10 4.48 2.12
CA MET A 104 6.70 4.22 1.77
C MET A 104 5.74 4.70 2.87
N THR A 105 6.09 4.50 4.15
CA THR A 105 5.26 4.84 5.31
C THR A 105 5.57 6.22 5.91
N GLU A 106 6.27 7.09 5.20
CA GLU A 106 6.54 8.44 5.69
C GLU A 106 5.24 9.24 5.76
N VAL A 107 5.03 10.04 6.81
CA VAL A 107 3.77 10.80 7.01
C VAL A 107 3.40 11.65 5.79
N SER A 108 4.40 12.16 5.07
CA SER A 108 4.23 12.98 3.86
C SER A 108 3.62 12.23 2.67
N THR A 109 3.75 10.90 2.61
CA THR A 109 3.14 10.08 1.54
C THR A 109 1.65 9.85 1.76
N GLY A 110 1.18 9.99 3.01
CA GLY A 110 -0.20 9.66 3.37
C GLY A 110 -0.53 8.17 3.23
N LEU A 111 0.48 7.29 3.20
CA LEU A 111 0.34 5.85 3.18
C LEU A 111 0.63 5.24 4.56
N ASP A 112 -0.04 4.15 4.87
CA ASP A 112 0.21 3.31 6.05
C ASP A 112 0.19 1.83 5.66
N SER A 113 0.76 0.96 6.50
CA SER A 113 0.71 -0.49 6.30
C SER A 113 -0.52 -1.09 6.97
N ALA A 114 -1.34 -1.80 6.19
CA ALA A 114 -2.55 -2.44 6.67
C ALA A 114 -2.24 -3.48 7.77
N TYR A 115 -1.23 -4.30 7.54
CA TYR A 115 -0.84 -5.35 8.49
C TYR A 115 -0.19 -4.78 9.74
N ALA A 116 0.60 -3.70 9.63
CA ALA A 116 1.12 -3.02 10.80
C ALA A 116 -0.02 -2.46 11.67
N VAL A 117 -1.01 -1.81 11.07
CA VAL A 117 -2.18 -1.25 11.77
C VAL A 117 -2.99 -2.35 12.46
N LEU A 118 -3.31 -3.44 11.77
CA LEU A 118 -4.05 -4.58 12.32
C LEU A 118 -3.34 -5.22 13.53
N ASN A 119 -2.01 -5.21 13.52
CA ASN A 119 -1.17 -5.81 14.56
C ASN A 119 -0.67 -4.82 15.63
N GLY A 120 -1.35 -3.68 15.79
CA GLY A 120 -1.02 -2.71 16.84
C GLY A 120 0.29 -1.95 16.60
N GLY A 121 0.57 -1.61 15.34
CA GLY A 121 1.73 -0.82 14.91
C GLY A 121 2.98 -1.64 14.62
N LYS A 122 2.85 -2.95 14.39
CA LYS A 122 3.98 -3.84 14.11
C LYS A 122 3.69 -4.74 12.94
N GLU A 123 4.64 -4.83 12.03
CA GLU A 123 4.54 -5.77 10.92
C GLU A 123 4.54 -7.24 11.38
N PRO A 124 3.95 -8.17 10.61
CA PRO A 124 3.96 -9.59 10.94
C PRO A 124 5.40 -10.11 10.95
N PRO A 125 5.66 -11.22 11.66
CA PRO A 125 7.01 -11.75 11.80
C PRO A 125 7.62 -12.22 10.48
N TYR A 126 6.79 -12.61 9.51
CA TYR A 126 7.19 -13.04 8.18
C TYR A 126 6.02 -12.96 7.20
N SER A 127 6.36 -12.86 5.94
CA SER A 127 5.48 -13.07 4.79
C SER A 127 5.98 -14.20 3.88
N THR A 128 7.23 -14.65 4.06
CA THR A 128 7.82 -15.82 3.38
C THR A 128 8.64 -16.66 4.35
N TRP A 129 8.53 -17.98 4.25
CA TRP A 129 9.32 -18.90 5.08
C TRP A 129 9.66 -20.19 4.32
N LYS A 130 10.94 -20.36 3.98
CA LYS A 130 11.45 -21.44 3.11
C LYS A 130 12.80 -21.98 3.56
N ILE A 131 13.14 -23.17 3.09
CA ILE A 131 14.48 -23.76 3.25
C ILE A 131 15.14 -23.85 1.88
N ARG A 132 16.37 -23.32 1.77
CA ARG A 132 17.22 -23.40 0.57
C ARG A 132 18.51 -24.14 0.90
N GLU A 133 19.34 -24.40 -0.12
CA GLU A 133 20.69 -24.96 0.08
C GLU A 133 21.54 -24.08 1.01
N SER A 134 21.31 -22.77 1.00
CA SER A 134 21.98 -21.79 1.86
C SER A 134 21.46 -21.75 3.31
N GLY A 135 20.43 -22.54 3.63
CA GLY A 135 19.77 -22.57 4.94
C GLY A 135 18.32 -22.09 4.91
N GLU A 136 17.76 -21.95 6.10
CA GLU A 136 16.40 -21.46 6.34
C GLU A 136 16.33 -19.94 6.12
N CYS A 137 15.32 -19.48 5.39
CA CYS A 137 15.06 -18.09 5.07
C CYS A 137 13.64 -17.75 5.52
N CYS A 138 13.51 -16.82 6.48
CA CYS A 138 12.25 -16.37 7.05
C CYS A 138 12.29 -14.84 7.09
N HIS A 139 11.44 -14.20 6.30
CA HIS A 139 11.50 -12.76 6.05
C HIS A 139 10.10 -12.17 5.94
N ASN A 140 9.96 -10.88 6.26
CA ASN A 140 8.77 -10.11 5.94
C ASN A 140 9.06 -9.10 4.84
N ILE A 141 8.60 -9.39 3.63
CA ILE A 141 8.92 -8.63 2.41
C ILE A 141 7.71 -8.32 1.55
N ASP A 142 6.53 -8.80 1.93
CA ASP A 142 5.27 -8.52 1.24
C ASP A 142 4.47 -7.52 2.05
N TYR A 143 3.88 -6.53 1.38
CA TYR A 143 3.14 -5.45 2.05
C TYR A 143 1.82 -5.14 1.35
N VAL A 144 0.89 -4.63 2.15
CA VAL A 144 -0.35 -3.99 1.68
C VAL A 144 -0.39 -2.58 2.27
N PHE A 145 0.09 -1.61 1.49
CA PHE A 145 0.01 -0.19 1.86
C PHE A 145 -1.31 0.40 1.38
N TYR A 146 -1.82 1.40 2.10
CA TYR A 146 -3.09 2.05 1.76
C TYR A 146 -3.13 3.49 2.26
N THR A 147 -4.07 4.30 1.76
CA THR A 147 -4.27 5.68 2.25
C THR A 147 -5.31 5.76 3.40
N PRO A 148 -4.88 5.82 4.67
CA PRO A 148 -5.79 5.76 5.83
C PRO A 148 -6.71 6.97 5.98
N ASN A 149 -6.49 8.06 5.24
CA ASN A 149 -7.41 9.20 5.23
C ASN A 149 -8.72 8.89 4.48
N PHE A 150 -8.69 7.91 3.58
CA PHE A 150 -9.83 7.57 2.71
C PHE A 150 -10.33 6.15 2.94
N LEU A 151 -9.48 5.27 3.47
CA LEU A 151 -9.77 3.87 3.66
C LEU A 151 -9.57 3.50 5.13
N ARG A 152 -10.37 2.58 5.64
CA ARG A 152 -10.16 1.95 6.95
C ARG A 152 -9.93 0.46 6.73
N VAL A 153 -8.84 -0.06 7.25
CA VAL A 153 -8.62 -1.51 7.31
C VAL A 153 -9.53 -2.09 8.40
N GLU A 154 -10.36 -3.07 8.02
CA GLU A 154 -11.37 -3.67 8.90
C GLU A 154 -10.88 -4.95 9.57
N GLY A 155 -10.06 -5.70 8.85
CA GLY A 155 -9.54 -6.98 9.27
C GLY A 155 -8.61 -7.55 8.22
N GLY A 156 -7.93 -8.63 8.58
CA GLY A 156 -7.08 -9.38 7.68
C GLY A 156 -6.83 -10.78 8.21
N PHE A 157 -6.29 -11.64 7.35
CA PHE A 157 -5.92 -12.99 7.74
C PHE A 157 -4.50 -13.03 8.32
N ASP A 158 -4.34 -13.76 9.42
CA ASP A 158 -3.03 -14.07 9.96
C ASP A 158 -2.22 -14.92 8.99
N VAL A 159 -0.91 -14.72 8.99
CA VAL A 159 0.02 -15.61 8.28
C VAL A 159 0.09 -16.97 8.98
N PRO A 160 0.30 -18.10 8.26
CA PRO A 160 0.35 -19.43 8.86
C PRO A 160 1.42 -19.52 9.94
N THR A 161 1.13 -20.16 11.07
CA THR A 161 2.09 -20.33 12.17
C THR A 161 3.15 -21.38 11.83
N GLU A 162 4.25 -21.44 12.59
CA GLU A 162 5.27 -22.49 12.44
C GLU A 162 4.66 -23.90 12.49
N ASN A 163 3.66 -24.11 13.36
CA ASN A 163 2.97 -25.39 13.49
C ASN A 163 2.14 -25.74 12.24
N ASP A 164 1.52 -24.73 11.61
CA ASP A 164 0.74 -24.92 10.38
C ASP A 164 1.63 -25.30 9.19
N LEU A 165 2.85 -24.76 9.16
CA LEU A 165 3.84 -25.00 8.10
C LEU A 165 4.57 -26.33 8.26
N GLY A 166 4.76 -26.77 9.50
CA GLY A 166 5.56 -27.94 9.82
C GLY A 166 7.07 -27.74 9.54
N PRO A 167 7.88 -28.80 9.69
CA PRO A 167 9.34 -28.69 9.70
C PRO A 167 9.96 -28.36 8.33
N CYS A 168 9.24 -28.66 7.24
CA CYS A 168 9.72 -28.40 5.88
C CYS A 168 9.44 -26.98 5.39
N ARG A 169 8.69 -26.19 6.17
CA ARG A 169 8.24 -24.83 5.80
C ARG A 169 7.49 -24.84 4.46
N ALA A 170 7.50 -23.72 3.74
CA ALA A 170 6.86 -23.57 2.45
C ALA A 170 7.91 -23.54 1.30
N PRO A 171 7.54 -23.94 0.05
CA PRO A 171 6.26 -24.54 -0.33
C PRO A 171 6.14 -25.99 0.18
N SER A 172 4.91 -26.49 0.25
CA SER A 172 4.59 -27.85 0.68
C SER A 172 3.36 -28.40 -0.06
N PHE A 173 2.98 -29.65 0.19
CA PHE A 173 1.72 -30.19 -0.34
C PHE A 173 0.48 -29.44 0.14
N SER A 174 0.59 -28.72 1.26
CA SER A 174 -0.50 -27.93 1.84
C SER A 174 -0.47 -26.47 1.41
N TYR A 175 0.66 -25.97 0.88
CA TYR A 175 0.81 -24.57 0.50
C TYR A 175 1.71 -24.39 -0.73
N PRO A 176 1.21 -23.84 -1.86
CA PRO A 176 1.86 -23.94 -3.17
C PRO A 176 2.99 -22.94 -3.42
N SER A 177 3.19 -21.97 -2.53
CA SER A 177 4.15 -20.87 -2.66
C SER A 177 5.08 -20.83 -1.45
N ASP A 178 6.25 -20.23 -1.57
CA ASP A 178 7.10 -19.89 -0.43
C ASP A 178 6.72 -18.56 0.26
N HIS A 179 5.84 -17.77 -0.37
CA HIS A 179 5.25 -16.54 0.18
C HIS A 179 3.79 -16.77 0.56
N PHE A 180 3.35 -16.18 1.67
CA PHE A 180 2.00 -16.27 2.19
C PHE A 180 1.13 -15.12 1.69
N SER A 181 -0.09 -15.44 1.27
CA SER A 181 -1.06 -14.43 0.82
C SER A 181 -1.42 -13.47 1.95
N LEU A 182 -1.22 -12.18 1.71
CA LEU A 182 -1.74 -11.11 2.55
C LEU A 182 -3.15 -10.75 2.08
N ILE A 183 -4.12 -10.80 2.99
CA ILE A 183 -5.54 -10.59 2.70
C ILE A 183 -6.08 -9.61 3.73
N CYS A 184 -6.58 -8.47 3.26
CA CYS A 184 -7.19 -7.42 4.09
C CYS A 184 -8.54 -7.02 3.53
N ASP A 185 -9.47 -6.71 4.43
CA ASP A 185 -10.73 -6.05 4.13
C ASP A 185 -10.61 -4.55 4.38
N PHE A 186 -11.11 -3.75 3.43
CA PHE A 186 -11.13 -2.29 3.54
C PHE A 186 -12.55 -1.74 3.39
N SER A 187 -12.84 -0.67 4.12
CA SER A 187 -14.02 0.16 3.89
C SER A 187 -13.61 1.58 3.50
N MET A 188 -14.40 2.24 2.67
CA MET A 188 -14.22 3.67 2.39
C MET A 188 -14.69 4.49 3.57
N GLN A 189 -13.88 5.46 3.99
CA GLN A 189 -14.27 6.42 5.01
C GLN A 189 -15.23 7.46 4.43
N PRO A 190 -16.15 8.01 5.24
CA PRO A 190 -16.91 9.19 4.86
C PRO A 190 -15.95 10.35 4.57
N GLU A 191 -16.25 11.16 3.55
CA GLU A 191 -15.48 12.38 3.30
C GLU A 191 -15.47 13.24 4.57
N GLN A 192 -14.29 13.48 5.12
CA GLN A 192 -14.13 14.49 6.16
C GLN A 192 -14.28 15.85 5.47
N ASN A 193 -15.30 16.62 5.86
CA ASN A 193 -15.51 17.98 5.34
C ASN A 193 -14.19 18.76 5.39
N ALA A 194 -13.70 19.18 4.23
CA ALA A 194 -12.49 19.97 4.05
C ALA A 194 -12.65 21.43 4.56
N SER A 195 -13.23 21.62 5.75
CA SER A 195 -13.54 22.93 6.32
C SER A 195 -12.59 23.34 7.45
N MET A 196 -11.39 22.76 7.55
CA MET A 196 -10.40 23.13 8.59
C MET A 196 -9.07 23.68 8.07
N PHE A 197 -8.91 23.89 6.75
CA PHE A 197 -7.67 24.48 6.19
C PHE A 197 -7.85 25.83 5.46
N SER A 198 -9.04 26.45 5.50
CA SER A 198 -9.22 27.85 5.08
C SER A 198 -9.26 28.77 6.29
N GLY A 199 -8.09 29.11 6.83
CA GLY A 199 -7.99 29.96 8.01
C GLY A 199 -6.56 30.41 8.27
N ASN A 200 -5.98 31.13 7.32
CA ASN A 200 -4.94 32.13 7.56
C ASN A 200 -5.00 33.11 6.39
N GLU A 201 -5.98 34.02 6.45
CA GLU A 201 -5.85 35.29 5.75
C GLU A 201 -4.62 36.00 6.33
N CYS A 202 -3.67 36.25 5.45
CA CYS A 202 -2.57 37.16 5.67
C CYS A 202 -3.13 38.57 5.79
N ASP A 203 -3.22 39.08 7.02
CA ASP A 203 -3.44 40.50 7.29
C ASP A 203 -2.31 41.30 6.63
N ALA A 204 -2.64 41.96 5.52
CA ALA A 204 -1.83 42.98 4.90
C ALA A 204 -1.83 44.21 5.81
N LEU A 205 -0.68 44.50 6.45
CA LEU A 205 -0.46 45.80 7.07
C LEU A 205 -0.06 46.81 5.99
N GLU A 206 -1.07 47.54 5.49
CA GLU A 206 -0.88 48.83 4.85
C GLU A 206 -0.32 49.82 5.88
N GLY A 207 0.94 50.20 5.70
CA GLY A 207 1.56 51.31 6.41
C GLY A 207 2.04 52.33 5.37
N GLU A 208 1.20 53.32 5.08
CA GLU A 208 1.59 54.54 4.40
C GLU A 208 2.78 55.18 5.12
N ASN A 209 3.83 55.54 4.40
CA ASN A 209 4.76 56.55 4.88
C ASN A 209 5.07 57.52 3.76
N SER A 210 4.37 58.65 3.82
CA SER A 210 4.57 59.85 3.03
C SER A 210 5.89 60.55 3.41
N LEU A 211 6.54 61.09 2.39
CA LEU A 211 7.72 61.95 2.41
C LEU A 211 7.64 63.11 3.40
N SER A 212 8.76 63.41 4.07
CA SER A 212 9.19 64.79 4.32
C SER A 212 10.72 64.88 4.47
N GLU A 213 11.33 65.67 3.61
CA GLU A 213 12.71 66.16 3.67
C GLU A 213 12.96 67.00 4.94
N SER A 214 14.18 66.95 5.50
CA SER A 214 15.06 68.13 5.72
C SER A 214 16.13 67.91 6.82
N PHE A 215 17.35 68.31 6.45
CA PHE A 215 18.62 68.49 7.20
C PHE A 215 19.44 67.27 7.61
#